data_AF-A0A1X9YQ56-F1
#
_entry.id   AF-A0A1X9YQ56-F1
#
_cell.length_a   1.000
_cell.length_b   1.000
_cell.length_c   1.000
_cell.angle_alpha   90.00
_cell.angle_beta   90.00
_cell.angle_gamma   90.00
#
_symmetry.space_group_name_H-M   'P 1'
#
loop_
_entity.id
_entity.type
_entity.pdbx_description
1 polymer ?
#
loop_
_entity_poly.entity_id
_entity_poly.type
_entity_poly.pdbx_seq_one_letter_code
_entity_poly.pdbx_strand_id
1 'polypeptide(L)'
;MAKLKHMLSLVALLLAVFVVSPHQSSAQTVQDLDKKYGFRDVHFGDQLNAIVGMQEYKHALSSQPHSAWKEYRRSTDNLQIGDVALDYLAYESFNERFYRVMFVADAIHGYKLFEILSTVYGKPNGKIELSSGAEYYWRGDKVEMIMSETAPQKVHVFITSLSIQEELQKHLQAERLKSLQNEL
;
A
#
# COMPACT_ATOMS: atom_id res chain seq x y z
N MET A 1 21.15 48.22 65.92
CA MET A 1 19.84 47.68 65.56
C MET A 1 19.94 47.07 64.16
N ALA A 2 19.85 45.75 64.11
CA ALA A 2 19.91 44.94 62.91
C ALA A 2 18.49 44.67 62.37
N LYS A 3 18.42 44.27 61.10
CA LYS A 3 17.27 43.77 60.31
C LYS A 3 16.62 44.79 59.38
N LEU A 4 17.06 44.76 58.11
CA LEU A 4 16.13 44.77 56.98
C LEU A 4 16.76 44.01 55.80
N LYS A 5 16.80 42.68 55.93
CA LYS A 5 16.97 41.74 54.82
C LYS A 5 15.57 41.27 54.41
N HIS A 6 15.37 41.14 53.10
CA HIS A 6 14.24 40.50 52.40
C HIS A 6 13.04 41.40 52.09
N MET A 7 12.95 41.85 50.83
CA MET A 7 11.77 41.68 49.95
C MET A 7 11.90 42.62 48.75
N LEU A 8 12.22 42.06 47.58
CA LEU A 8 11.97 42.54 46.20
C LEU A 8 12.81 41.62 45.30
N SER A 9 12.50 40.31 45.24
CA SER A 9 11.53 39.77 44.28
C SER A 9 11.82 40.35 42.89
N LEU A 10 12.82 39.85 42.18
CA LEU A 10 12.69 38.74 41.23
C LEU A 10 11.52 38.94 40.23
N VAL A 11 11.40 40.14 39.64
CA VAL A 11 10.46 40.38 38.53
C VAL A 11 11.13 40.00 37.21
N ALA A 12 11.01 38.71 36.90
CA ALA A 12 10.67 38.16 35.59
C ALA A 12 10.96 39.04 34.36
N LEU A 13 12.19 38.98 33.84
CA LEU A 13 12.50 39.36 32.46
C LEU A 13 13.16 38.19 31.73
N LEU A 14 12.42 37.09 31.66
CA LEU A 14 12.69 35.97 30.78
C LEU A 14 11.38 35.66 30.05
N LEU A 15 10.96 36.57 29.17
CA LEU A 15 10.05 36.25 28.08
C LEU A 15 10.80 35.30 27.14
N ALA A 16 10.87 34.03 27.53
CA ALA A 16 11.10 32.96 26.59
C ALA A 16 9.87 32.92 25.68
N VAL A 17 9.94 33.62 24.55
CA VAL A 17 9.02 33.45 23.44
C VAL A 17 9.20 32.02 22.98
N PHE A 18 8.40 31.12 23.55
CA PHE A 18 8.13 29.82 22.97
C PHE A 18 7.44 30.10 21.63
N VAL A 19 8.25 30.22 20.58
CA VAL A 19 7.80 30.07 19.21
C VAL A 19 7.35 28.62 19.10
N VAL A 20 6.08 28.38 19.42
CA VAL A 20 5.41 27.13 19.10
C VAL A 20 5.31 27.12 17.58
N SER A 21 6.35 26.63 16.90
CA SER A 21 6.29 26.38 15.47
C SER A 21 5.13 25.42 15.25
N PRO A 22 4.03 25.84 14.59
CA PRO A 22 2.98 24.92 14.23
C PRO A 22 3.67 23.87 13.36
N HIS A 23 3.79 22.66 13.88
CA HIS A 23 4.21 21.53 13.07
C HIS A 23 3.10 21.44 12.02
N GLN A 24 3.40 21.90 10.81
CA GLN A 24 2.56 21.66 9.67
C GLN A 24 2.56 20.15 9.50
N SER A 25 1.56 19.51 10.11
CA SER A 25 1.18 18.15 9.80
C SER A 25 0.94 18.15 8.30
N SER A 26 1.96 17.74 7.54
CA SER A 26 1.83 17.57 6.10
C SER A 26 0.71 16.57 5.94
N ALA A 27 -0.43 17.03 5.43
CA ALA A 27 -1.56 16.17 5.18
C ALA A 27 -1.05 15.02 4.31
N GLN A 28 -1.25 13.79 4.77
CA GLN A 28 -0.83 12.61 4.02
C GLN A 28 -1.68 12.57 2.76
N THR A 29 -1.03 12.33 1.62
CA THR A 29 -1.62 12.46 0.29
C THR A 29 -1.36 11.21 -0.53
N VAL A 30 -2.09 11.06 -1.64
CA VAL A 30 -1.85 9.98 -2.60
C VAL A 30 -0.42 10.02 -3.14
N GLN A 31 0.24 11.19 -3.16
CA GLN A 31 1.65 11.30 -3.52
C GLN A 31 2.59 10.54 -2.58
N ASP A 32 2.19 10.26 -1.33
CA ASP A 32 2.99 9.45 -0.41
C ASP A 32 2.97 7.96 -0.82
N LEU A 33 1.94 7.50 -1.53
CA LEU A 33 1.92 6.19 -2.18
C LEU A 33 2.98 6.13 -3.29
N ASP A 34 3.06 7.16 -4.13
CA ASP A 34 4.07 7.26 -5.20
C ASP A 34 5.49 7.40 -4.66
N LYS A 35 5.70 8.15 -3.57
CA LYS A 35 7.01 8.28 -2.93
C LYS A 35 7.49 6.94 -2.37
N LYS A 36 6.58 6.14 -1.82
CA LYS A 36 6.90 4.82 -1.28
C LYS A 36 7.30 3.84 -2.38
N TYR A 37 6.61 3.88 -3.53
CA TYR A 37 6.93 3.09 -4.72
C TYR A 37 7.24 1.60 -4.44
N GLY A 38 6.48 0.99 -3.55
CA GLY A 38 6.74 -0.36 -3.08
C GLY A 38 5.89 -0.74 -1.88
N PHE A 39 6.23 -1.87 -1.28
CA PHE A 39 5.56 -2.38 -0.10
C PHE A 39 6.58 -2.94 0.89
N ARG A 40 6.48 -2.47 2.15
CA ARG A 40 7.50 -2.71 3.19
C ARG A 40 8.88 -2.27 2.69
N ASP A 41 9.82 -3.20 2.62
CA ASP A 41 11.20 -3.04 2.18
C ASP A 41 11.43 -3.43 0.71
N VAL A 42 10.38 -3.82 -0.03
CA VAL A 42 10.45 -4.27 -1.43
C VAL A 42 9.95 -3.14 -2.35
N HIS A 43 10.74 -2.77 -3.36
CA HIS A 43 10.42 -1.69 -4.29
C HIS A 43 9.99 -2.21 -5.66
N PHE A 44 9.00 -1.56 -6.27
CA PHE A 44 8.55 -1.96 -7.61
C PHE A 44 9.72 -1.93 -8.61
N GLY A 45 9.83 -2.99 -9.41
CA GLY A 45 10.97 -3.24 -10.29
C GLY A 45 11.99 -4.24 -9.75
N ASP A 46 12.03 -4.49 -8.44
CA ASP A 46 12.98 -5.42 -7.82
C ASP A 46 12.80 -6.85 -8.33
N GLN A 47 13.90 -7.60 -8.39
CA GLN A 47 13.89 -9.04 -8.65
C GLN A 47 13.54 -9.80 -7.37
N LEU A 48 12.29 -10.28 -7.26
CA LEU A 48 11.80 -10.91 -6.03
C LEU A 48 12.60 -12.15 -5.61
N ASN A 49 13.14 -12.92 -6.56
CA ASN A 49 13.97 -14.09 -6.27
C ASN A 49 15.34 -13.75 -5.65
N ALA A 50 15.78 -12.49 -5.71
CA ALA A 50 17.02 -12.02 -5.09
C ALA A 50 16.81 -11.58 -3.63
N ILE A 51 15.56 -11.48 -3.17
CA ILE A 51 15.21 -11.02 -1.82
C ILE A 51 15.25 -12.20 -0.84
N VAL A 52 15.98 -12.03 0.26
CA VAL A 52 16.14 -13.09 1.28
C VAL A 52 14.78 -13.50 1.84
N GLY A 53 14.54 -14.81 1.86
CA GLY A 53 13.30 -15.41 2.39
C GLY A 53 12.10 -15.34 1.44
N MET A 54 12.24 -14.73 0.27
CA MET A 54 11.21 -14.71 -0.76
C MET A 54 11.22 -16.04 -1.53
N GLN A 55 10.05 -16.65 -1.68
CA GLN A 55 9.87 -17.95 -2.31
C GLN A 55 8.71 -17.91 -3.29
N GLU A 56 8.91 -18.47 -4.49
CA GLU A 56 7.84 -18.61 -5.47
C GLU A 56 6.71 -19.45 -4.88
N TYR A 57 5.48 -18.95 -4.96
CA TYR A 57 4.27 -19.58 -4.47
C TYR A 57 3.35 -19.87 -5.65
N LYS A 58 3.12 -21.16 -5.93
CA LYS A 58 2.19 -21.58 -6.98
C LYS A 58 0.80 -21.70 -6.40
N HIS A 59 -0.03 -20.67 -6.57
CA HIS A 59 -1.42 -20.72 -6.16
C HIS A 59 -2.19 -21.74 -7.02
N ALA A 60 -2.83 -22.73 -6.40
CA ALA A 60 -3.50 -23.85 -7.09
C ALA A 60 -4.64 -23.41 -8.04
N LEU A 61 -5.16 -22.18 -7.87
CA LEU A 61 -6.22 -21.60 -8.72
C LEU A 61 -5.68 -20.83 -9.93
N SER A 62 -4.37 -20.65 -10.07
CA SER A 62 -3.81 -20.12 -11.33
C SER A 62 -3.85 -21.25 -12.34
N SER A 63 -4.97 -21.40 -13.04
CA SER A 63 -5.14 -22.46 -14.04
C SER A 63 -4.24 -22.27 -15.25
N GLN A 64 -3.63 -21.08 -15.43
CA GLN A 64 -2.55 -20.80 -16.37
C GLN A 64 -1.71 -19.61 -15.88
N PRO A 65 -0.72 -19.80 -14.99
CA PRO A 65 0.27 -18.75 -14.79
C PRO A 65 1.00 -18.57 -16.12
N HIS A 66 0.82 -17.41 -16.74
CA HIS A 66 1.69 -17.00 -17.84
C HIS A 66 3.14 -17.15 -17.35
N SER A 67 4.06 -17.73 -18.13
CA SER A 67 5.44 -18.02 -17.67
C SER A 67 6.17 -16.78 -17.12
N ALA A 68 5.78 -15.60 -17.60
CA ALA A 68 6.27 -14.30 -17.16
C ALA A 68 5.65 -13.78 -15.86
N TRP A 69 4.51 -14.33 -15.42
CA TRP A 69 3.82 -13.95 -14.19
C TRP A 69 4.09 -14.98 -13.09
N LYS A 70 4.67 -14.51 -11.99
CA LYS A 70 4.99 -15.36 -10.84
C LYS A 70 4.54 -14.69 -9.57
N GLU A 71 4.02 -15.48 -8.66
CA GLU A 71 3.65 -15.05 -7.32
C GLU A 71 4.70 -15.56 -6.31
N TYR A 72 4.93 -14.76 -5.27
CA TYR A 72 5.92 -15.01 -4.23
C TYR A 72 5.33 -14.70 -2.86
N ARG A 73 5.85 -15.40 -1.86
CA ARG A 73 5.64 -15.09 -0.45
C ARG A 73 6.96 -15.07 0.29
N ARG A 74 6.99 -14.34 1.40
CA ARG A 74 8.13 -14.30 2.30
C ARG A 74 7.69 -14.76 3.68
N SER A 75 8.31 -15.82 4.19
CA SER A 75 7.91 -16.46 5.46
C SER A 75 8.09 -15.56 6.69
N THR A 76 8.96 -14.56 6.60
CA THR A 76 9.21 -13.59 7.67
C THR A 76 8.22 -12.42 7.66
N ASP A 77 7.31 -12.34 6.69
CA ASP A 77 6.31 -11.29 6.68
C ASP A 77 5.29 -11.49 7.80
N ASN A 78 5.11 -10.44 8.61
CA ASN A 78 3.97 -10.38 9.52
C ASN A 78 2.68 -10.25 8.71
N LEU A 79 1.68 -11.09 8.94
CA LEU A 79 0.38 -11.01 8.26
C LEU A 79 -0.54 -10.01 8.98
N GLN A 80 -0.10 -8.75 9.06
CA GLN A 80 -0.83 -7.67 9.71
C GLN A 80 -0.60 -6.33 9.02
N ILE A 81 -1.61 -5.46 9.05
CA ILE A 81 -1.56 -4.04 8.69
C ILE A 81 -2.18 -3.26 9.86
N GLY A 82 -1.35 -2.55 10.63
CA GLY A 82 -1.83 -1.97 11.88
C GLY A 82 -2.32 -3.05 12.84
N ASP A 83 -3.57 -2.93 13.32
CA ASP A 83 -4.25 -3.92 14.16
C ASP A 83 -5.08 -4.94 13.35
N VAL A 84 -5.07 -4.88 12.02
CA VAL A 84 -5.83 -5.78 11.15
C VAL A 84 -4.99 -6.99 10.76
N ALA A 85 -5.47 -8.19 11.10
CA ALA A 85 -4.88 -9.44 10.65
C ALA A 85 -5.21 -9.70 9.17
N LEU A 86 -4.22 -10.21 8.43
CA LEU A 86 -4.35 -10.61 7.04
C LEU A 86 -4.49 -12.14 6.94
N ASP A 87 -5.38 -12.59 6.08
CA ASP A 87 -5.47 -13.99 5.67
C ASP A 87 -4.41 -14.33 4.61
N TYR A 88 -3.98 -13.32 3.85
CA TYR A 88 -3.13 -13.47 2.69
C TYR A 88 -2.21 -12.27 2.49
N LEU A 89 -0.98 -12.54 2.09
CA LEU A 89 -0.05 -11.56 1.55
C LEU A 89 0.82 -12.24 0.50
N ALA A 90 0.87 -11.68 -0.70
CA ALA A 90 1.78 -12.12 -1.74
C ALA A 90 2.29 -10.95 -2.58
N TYR A 91 3.43 -11.21 -3.20
CA TYR A 91 4.11 -10.32 -4.13
C TYR A 91 4.06 -10.96 -5.49
N GLU A 92 3.79 -10.18 -6.51
CA GLU A 92 3.74 -10.66 -7.87
C GLU A 92 4.78 -9.97 -8.73
N SER A 93 5.38 -10.75 -9.61
CA SER A 93 6.31 -10.27 -10.62
C SER A 93 5.75 -10.44 -12.02
N PHE A 94 6.12 -9.53 -12.90
CA PHE A 94 5.97 -9.67 -14.35
C PHE A 94 7.34 -9.45 -15.01
N ASN A 95 7.76 -10.39 -15.86
CA ASN A 95 9.11 -10.41 -16.43
C ASN A 95 10.19 -10.25 -15.35
N GLU A 96 10.07 -11.04 -14.28
CA GLU A 96 10.99 -11.07 -13.12
C GLU A 96 11.06 -9.79 -12.29
N ARG A 97 10.22 -8.78 -12.58
CA ARG A 97 10.17 -7.52 -11.83
C ARG A 97 8.93 -7.45 -10.96
N PHE A 98 9.09 -7.18 -9.67
CA PHE A 98 8.00 -6.93 -8.74
C PHE A 98 7.11 -5.79 -9.26
N TYR A 99 5.80 -6.05 -9.38
CA TYR A 99 4.88 -5.04 -9.91
C TYR A 99 3.60 -4.89 -9.09
N ARG A 100 3.23 -5.89 -8.28
CA ARG A 100 2.00 -5.86 -7.50
C ARG A 100 2.17 -6.59 -6.19
N VAL A 101 1.71 -5.99 -5.10
CA VAL A 101 1.42 -6.72 -3.86
C VAL A 101 -0.08 -6.89 -3.74
N MET A 102 -0.50 -8.08 -3.30
CA MET A 102 -1.88 -8.38 -2.93
C MET A 102 -1.92 -8.80 -1.48
N PHE A 103 -2.83 -8.22 -0.71
CA PHE A 103 -3.18 -8.75 0.60
C PHE A 103 -4.69 -8.83 0.78
N VAL A 104 -5.11 -9.78 1.60
CA VAL A 104 -6.51 -10.10 1.85
C VAL A 104 -6.75 -10.12 3.35
N ALA A 105 -7.84 -9.51 3.78
CA ALA A 105 -8.33 -9.55 5.15
C ALA A 105 -9.81 -9.96 5.17
N ASP A 106 -10.29 -10.33 6.35
CA ASP A 106 -11.72 -10.56 6.56
C ASP A 106 -12.53 -9.27 6.39
N ALA A 107 -13.70 -9.38 5.76
CA ALA A 107 -14.57 -8.22 5.52
C ALA A 107 -15.00 -7.51 6.81
N ILE A 108 -15.06 -8.20 7.96
CA ILE A 108 -15.35 -7.56 9.25
C ILE A 108 -14.31 -6.48 9.63
N HIS A 109 -13.12 -6.55 9.04
CA HIS A 109 -12.04 -5.59 9.22
C HIS A 109 -11.92 -4.56 8.09
N GLY A 110 -12.81 -4.60 7.08
CA GLY A 110 -12.76 -3.70 5.92
C GLY A 110 -12.71 -2.23 6.30
N TYR A 111 -13.65 -1.78 7.13
CA TYR A 111 -13.68 -0.39 7.60
C TYR A 111 -12.39 0.04 8.30
N LYS A 112 -11.83 -0.81 9.17
CA LYS A 112 -10.56 -0.51 9.86
C LYS A 112 -9.41 -0.41 8.87
N LEU A 113 -9.33 -1.34 7.92
CA LEU A 113 -8.30 -1.32 6.89
C LEU A 113 -8.42 -0.06 6.03
N PHE A 114 -9.64 0.34 5.67
CA PHE A 114 -9.91 1.60 4.99
C PHE A 114 -9.42 2.81 5.78
N GLU A 115 -9.70 2.88 7.09
CA GLU A 115 -9.21 3.98 7.94
C GLU A 115 -7.69 4.02 8.03
N ILE A 116 -7.04 2.87 8.17
CA ILE A 116 -5.57 2.79 8.20
C ILE A 116 -4.98 3.29 6.88
N LEU A 117 -5.48 2.78 5.75
CA LEU A 117 -5.00 3.19 4.43
C LEU A 117 -5.28 4.67 4.16
N SER A 118 -6.46 5.16 4.56
CA SER A 118 -6.83 6.56 4.42
C SER A 118 -6.00 7.49 5.31
N THR A 119 -5.60 6.99 6.48
CA THR A 119 -4.69 7.72 7.37
C THR A 119 -3.33 7.85 6.70
N VAL A 120 -2.78 6.73 6.19
CA VAL A 120 -1.42 6.62 5.63
C VAL A 120 -1.25 7.33 4.28
N TYR A 121 -2.26 7.29 3.41
CA TYR A 121 -2.15 7.76 2.02
C TYR A 121 -3.17 8.85 1.67
N GLY A 122 -3.84 9.41 2.68
CA GLY A 122 -4.94 10.36 2.49
C GLY A 122 -6.23 9.68 2.01
N LYS A 123 -7.29 10.46 1.76
CA LYS A 123 -8.58 9.92 1.27
C LYS A 123 -8.42 9.35 -0.15
N PRO A 124 -9.19 8.30 -0.51
CA PRO A 124 -9.22 7.79 -1.88
C PRO A 124 -9.68 8.89 -2.84
N ASN A 125 -9.12 8.89 -4.05
CA ASN A 125 -9.48 9.82 -5.13
C ASN A 125 -10.47 9.23 -6.13
N GLY A 126 -10.92 7.98 -5.92
CA GLY A 126 -12.02 7.36 -6.65
C GLY A 126 -12.80 6.37 -5.79
N LYS A 127 -14.08 6.18 -6.11
CA LYS A 127 -14.95 5.15 -5.53
C LYS A 127 -15.89 4.60 -6.60
N ILE A 128 -16.07 3.28 -6.64
CA ILE A 128 -17.09 2.61 -7.45
C ILE A 128 -17.97 1.78 -6.52
N GLU A 129 -19.27 2.01 -6.56
CA GLU A 129 -20.24 1.15 -5.86
C GLU A 129 -20.51 -0.10 -6.71
N LEU A 130 -20.44 -1.26 -6.09
CA LEU A 130 -20.75 -2.55 -6.70
C LEU A 130 -22.03 -3.11 -6.08
N SER A 131 -22.67 -4.06 -6.76
CA SER A 131 -23.83 -4.76 -6.19
C SER A 131 -23.49 -5.55 -4.92
N SER A 132 -22.21 -5.86 -4.72
CA SER A 132 -21.68 -6.69 -3.63
C SER A 132 -20.75 -5.94 -2.66
N GLY A 133 -20.64 -4.62 -2.76
CA GLY A 133 -19.73 -3.82 -1.93
C GLY A 133 -19.27 -2.53 -2.62
N ALA A 134 -18.03 -2.15 -2.40
CA ALA A 134 -17.43 -0.97 -3.03
C ALA A 134 -15.95 -1.17 -3.31
N GLU A 135 -15.47 -0.42 -4.30
CA GLU A 135 -14.05 -0.28 -4.59
C GLU A 135 -13.59 1.14 -4.32
N TYR A 136 -12.47 1.27 -3.64
CA TYR A 136 -11.82 2.54 -3.32
C TYR A 136 -10.47 2.61 -4.02
N TYR A 137 -10.19 3.76 -4.61
CA TYR A 137 -9.02 3.97 -5.45
C TYR A 137 -8.15 5.07 -4.87
N TRP A 138 -6.86 4.77 -4.74
CA TRP A 138 -5.78 5.73 -4.52
C TRP A 138 -4.85 5.66 -5.71
N ARG A 139 -5.04 6.58 -6.66
CA ARG A 139 -4.25 6.61 -7.88
C ARG A 139 -3.27 7.78 -7.88
N GLY A 140 -1.98 7.47 -7.82
CA GLY A 140 -0.90 8.41 -8.08
C GLY A 140 -0.45 8.40 -9.54
N ASP A 141 0.68 9.02 -9.81
CA ASP A 141 1.33 9.05 -11.12
C ASP A 141 2.08 7.75 -11.43
N LYS A 142 2.54 7.03 -10.40
CA LYS A 142 3.41 5.84 -10.53
C LYS A 142 2.77 4.58 -9.97
N VAL A 143 1.97 4.72 -8.91
CA VAL A 143 1.38 3.62 -8.17
C VAL A 143 -0.13 3.80 -8.08
N GLU A 144 -0.86 2.70 -8.19
CA GLU A 144 -2.27 2.63 -7.85
C GLU A 144 -2.49 1.64 -6.71
N MET A 145 -3.35 2.01 -5.77
CA MET A 145 -3.89 1.11 -4.78
C MET A 145 -5.41 1.00 -4.94
N ILE A 146 -5.90 -0.23 -4.97
CA ILE A 146 -7.31 -0.56 -5.04
C ILE A 146 -7.65 -1.39 -3.80
N MET A 147 -8.65 -0.95 -3.04
CA MET A 147 -9.28 -1.75 -2.01
C MET A 147 -10.68 -2.13 -2.50
N SER A 148 -10.95 -3.42 -2.61
CA SER A 148 -12.22 -3.98 -3.07
C SER A 148 -12.85 -4.80 -1.94
N GLU A 149 -14.05 -4.40 -1.53
CA GLU A 149 -14.89 -5.18 -0.63
C GLU A 149 -15.79 -6.07 -1.49
N THR A 150 -15.51 -7.37 -1.52
CA THR A 150 -16.28 -8.33 -2.31
C THR A 150 -17.12 -9.22 -1.42
N ALA A 151 -18.39 -9.40 -1.79
CA ALA A 151 -19.22 -10.44 -1.18
C ALA A 151 -18.85 -11.84 -1.73
N PRO A 152 -18.86 -12.90 -0.89
CA PRO A 152 -19.02 -12.86 0.56
C PRO A 152 -17.66 -12.86 1.28
N GLN A 153 -17.43 -11.85 2.13
CA GLN A 153 -16.57 -11.90 3.32
C GLN A 153 -15.06 -11.61 3.18
N LYS A 154 -14.56 -11.03 2.07
CA LYS A 154 -13.15 -10.62 2.00
C LYS A 154 -12.96 -9.19 1.50
N VAL A 155 -11.92 -8.56 2.02
CA VAL A 155 -11.37 -7.30 1.52
C VAL A 155 -10.07 -7.62 0.82
N HIS A 156 -10.00 -7.29 -0.46
CA HIS A 156 -8.79 -7.41 -1.26
C HIS A 156 -8.15 -6.04 -1.40
N VAL A 157 -6.85 -5.97 -1.17
CA VAL A 157 -6.08 -4.76 -1.46
C VAL A 157 -4.95 -5.11 -2.42
N PHE A 158 -4.88 -4.34 -3.50
CA PHE A 158 -3.82 -4.41 -4.49
C PHE A 158 -3.05 -3.10 -4.47
N ILE A 159 -1.72 -3.16 -4.46
CA ILE A 159 -0.87 -1.98 -4.70
C ILE A 159 0.01 -2.33 -5.90
N THR A 160 -0.06 -1.52 -6.95
CA THR A 160 0.44 -1.89 -8.28
C THR A 160 1.25 -0.77 -8.91
N SER A 161 2.39 -1.11 -9.50
CA SER A 161 3.18 -0.23 -10.37
C SER A 161 2.46 -0.02 -11.71
N LEU A 162 2.09 1.23 -12.02
CA LEU A 162 1.35 1.55 -13.24
C LEU A 162 2.12 1.26 -14.52
N SER A 163 3.42 1.57 -14.56
CA SER A 163 4.28 1.33 -15.73
C SER A 163 4.37 -0.16 -16.10
N ILE A 164 4.69 -1.01 -15.12
CA ILE A 164 4.82 -2.45 -15.34
C ILE A 164 3.45 -3.10 -15.60
N GLN A 165 2.38 -2.62 -14.97
CA GLN A 165 1.01 -3.03 -15.28
C GLN A 165 0.66 -2.73 -16.75
N GLU A 166 1.04 -1.57 -17.27
CA GLU A 166 0.82 -1.22 -18.68
C GLU A 166 1.57 -2.17 -19.62
N GLU A 167 2.82 -2.53 -19.30
CA GLU A 167 3.58 -3.54 -20.04
C GLU A 167 2.89 -4.91 -20.03
N LEU A 168 2.39 -5.35 -18.87
CA LEU A 168 1.62 -6.58 -18.74
C LEU A 168 0.35 -6.55 -19.61
N GLN A 169 -0.41 -5.46 -19.59
CA GLN A 169 -1.62 -5.34 -20.41
C GLN A 169 -1.31 -5.40 -21.92
N LYS A 170 -0.24 -4.73 -22.36
CA LYS A 170 0.22 -4.81 -23.76
C LYS A 170 0.62 -6.24 -24.15
N HIS A 171 1.33 -6.94 -23.26
CA HIS A 171 1.71 -8.34 -23.46
C HIS A 171 0.48 -9.24 -23.61
N LEU A 172 -0.47 -9.17 -22.67
CA LEU A 172 -1.70 -9.97 -22.70
C LEU A 172 -2.57 -9.69 -23.94
N GLN A 173 -2.66 -8.43 -24.37
CA GLN A 173 -3.35 -8.06 -25.61
C GLN A 173 -2.68 -8.66 -26.85
N ALA A 174 -1.35 -8.59 -26.94
CA ALA A 174 -0.62 -9.16 -28.06
C ALA A 174 -0.78 -10.69 -28.15
N GLU A 175 -0.83 -11.38 -27.02
CA GLU A 175 -1.05 -12.83 -26.98
C GLU A 175 -2.46 -13.21 -27.37
N ARG A 176 -3.46 -12.47 -26.88
CA ARG A 176 -4.86 -12.66 -27.27
C ARG A 176 -5.06 -12.48 -28.78
N LEU A 177 -4.38 -11.51 -29.39
CA LEU A 177 -4.45 -11.31 -30.85
C LEU A 177 -3.82 -12.49 -31.61
N LYS A 178 -2.67 -13.01 -31.14
CA LYS A 178 -2.03 -14.18 -31.74
C LYS A 178 -2.90 -15.44 -31.62
N SER A 179 -3.57 -15.65 -30.48
CA SER A 179 -4.44 -16.83 -30.30
C SER A 179 -5.61 -16.80 -31.28
N LEU A 180 -6.26 -15.64 -31.46
CA LEU A 180 -7.36 -15.48 -32.41
C LEU A 180 -6.94 -15.69 -33.87
N GLN A 181 -5.69 -15.35 -34.23
CA GLN A 181 -5.17 -15.59 -35.58
C GLN A 181 -4.90 -17.07 -35.86
N ASN A 182 -4.57 -17.87 -34.85
CA ASN A 182 -4.30 -19.30 -35.00
C ASN A 182 -5.58 -20.16 -35.03
N GLU A 183 -6.74 -19.57 -34.73
CA GLU A 183 -8.06 -20.21 -34.76
C GLU A 183 -8.80 -20.00 -36.10
N LEU A 184 -8.25 -19.18 -37.01
CA LEU A 184 -8.79 -18.87 -38.35
C LEU A 184 -8.05 -19.66 -39.44
#